data_AF-A0A0L8II40-F1
#
_entry.id   AF-A0A0L8II40-F1
#
_cell.length_a   1.000
_cell.length_b   1.000
_cell.length_c   1.000
_cell.angle_alpha   90.00
_cell.angle_beta   90.00
_cell.angle_gamma   90.00
#
_symmetry.space_group_name_H-M   'P 1'
#
loop_
_entity.id
_entity.type
_entity.pdbx_description
1 polymer ?
#
loop_
_entity_poly.entity_id
_entity_poly.type
_entity_poly.pdbx_seq_one_letter_code
_entity_poly.pdbx_strand_id
1 'polypeptide(L)'
;MCSSWLNVVISIERMLAVYIPILQRFFSKVYTPYCVIFVVFVVVYITYTLFKIYVTNMRHYYIAVVSMYSFIPSVFLIVSSVAIIYKIVKRPKIGQQISRNLSPQLLNSVRIVIAIDAVFLLTTFPTSIYHSVVIVHIRKEISQNIVFLFNTLVLINNSLNFIAYIIASKTFRRNLKQICCRKKKIQRQSVYTLQRRHN
;
A
#
# COMPACT_ATOMS: atom_id res chain seq x y z
N MET A 1 -9.51 5.43 -5.55
CA MET A 1 -9.46 4.01 -5.96
C MET A 1 -8.06 3.44 -5.99
N CYS A 2 -7.11 4.05 -6.71
CA CYS A 2 -5.77 3.47 -6.87
C CYS A 2 -5.00 3.25 -5.56
N SER A 3 -5.11 4.16 -4.57
CA SER A 3 -4.38 4.01 -3.29
C SER A 3 -4.79 2.77 -2.50
N SER A 4 -6.08 2.41 -2.46
CA SER A 4 -6.56 1.23 -1.72
C SER A 4 -5.98 -0.05 -2.31
N TRP A 5 -6.00 -0.15 -3.64
CA TRP A 5 -5.48 -1.31 -4.36
C TRP A 5 -3.95 -1.39 -4.32
N LEU A 6 -3.26 -0.26 -4.26
CA LEU A 6 -1.83 -0.22 -4.03
C LEU A 6 -1.47 -0.78 -2.64
N ASN A 7 -2.24 -0.45 -1.60
CA ASN A 7 -2.05 -1.05 -0.26
C ASN A 7 -2.28 -2.57 -0.30
N VAL A 8 -3.33 -3.04 -1.01
CA VAL A 8 -3.60 -4.48 -1.19
C VAL A 8 -2.43 -5.19 -1.86
N VAL A 9 -1.90 -4.64 -2.96
CA VAL A 9 -0.76 -5.22 -3.68
C VAL A 9 0.45 -5.34 -2.78
N ILE A 10 0.78 -4.27 -2.05
CA ILE A 10 1.92 -4.26 -1.13
C ILE A 10 1.74 -5.27 0.00
N SER A 11 0.52 -5.38 0.54
CA SER A 11 0.22 -6.33 1.61
C SER A 11 0.32 -7.78 1.14
N ILE A 12 -0.18 -8.09 -0.07
CA ILE A 12 -0.05 -9.41 -0.70
C ILE A 12 1.43 -9.71 -1.03
N GLU A 13 2.19 -8.75 -1.57
CA GLU A 13 3.62 -8.93 -1.85
C GLU A 13 4.38 -9.32 -0.57
N ARG A 14 4.10 -8.64 0.55
CA ARG A 14 4.72 -8.97 1.84
C ARG A 14 4.26 -10.31 2.38
N MET A 15 2.99 -10.66 2.24
CA MET A 15 2.50 -11.99 2.60
C MET A 15 3.24 -13.09 1.82
N LEU A 16 3.37 -12.95 0.50
CA LEU A 16 4.10 -13.89 -0.34
C LEU A 16 5.57 -14.00 0.05
N ALA A 17 6.24 -12.88 0.35
CA ALA A 17 7.63 -12.87 0.82
C ALA A 17 7.81 -13.60 2.16
N VAL A 18 6.80 -13.58 3.04
CA VAL A 18 6.82 -14.28 4.33
C VAL A 18 6.55 -15.78 4.19
N TYR A 19 5.64 -16.16 3.29
CA TYR A 19 5.28 -17.57 3.08
C TYR A 19 6.28 -18.33 2.22
N ILE A 20 6.85 -17.69 1.20
CA ILE A 20 7.71 -18.33 0.22
C ILE A 20 9.04 -17.56 0.10
N PRO A 21 9.99 -17.79 1.02
CA PRO A 21 11.29 -17.12 0.98
C PRO A 21 12.12 -17.47 -0.28
N ILE A 22 11.85 -18.62 -0.91
CA ILE A 22 12.49 -19.05 -2.17
C ILE A 22 12.03 -18.17 -3.34
N LEU A 23 10.76 -17.74 -3.34
CA LEU A 23 10.24 -16.80 -4.32
C LEU A 23 10.98 -15.47 -4.24
N GLN A 24 11.46 -15.05 -3.06
CA GLN A 24 12.22 -13.81 -2.91
C GLN A 24 13.53 -13.80 -3.74
N ARG A 25 14.14 -14.97 -3.97
CA ARG A 25 15.30 -15.13 -4.87
C ARG A 25 14.92 -15.04 -6.35
N PHE A 26 13.78 -15.62 -6.75
CA PHE A 26 13.29 -15.57 -8.14
C PHE A 26 12.67 -14.23 -8.52
N PHE A 27 11.96 -13.59 -7.58
CA PHE A 27 11.29 -12.29 -7.71
C PHE A 27 12.25 -11.12 -7.44
N SER A 28 13.55 -11.40 -7.26
CA SER A 28 14.63 -10.39 -7.15
C SER A 28 14.72 -9.44 -8.35
N LYS A 29 14.02 -9.73 -9.46
CA LYS A 29 13.99 -8.85 -10.62
C LYS A 29 13.11 -7.64 -10.33
N VAL A 30 13.70 -6.45 -10.54
CA VAL A 30 13.11 -5.12 -10.35
C VAL A 30 11.69 -5.01 -10.91
N TYR A 31 11.38 -5.72 -12.00
CA TYR A 31 10.11 -5.64 -12.74
C TYR A 31 8.94 -6.39 -12.12
N THR A 32 9.17 -7.41 -11.30
CA THR A 32 8.12 -8.29 -10.78
C THR A 32 7.05 -7.58 -9.94
N PRO A 33 7.39 -6.68 -8.98
CA PRO A 33 6.37 -5.90 -8.28
C PRO A 33 5.58 -4.99 -9.22
N TYR A 34 6.21 -4.43 -10.27
CA TYR A 34 5.51 -3.61 -11.26
C TYR A 34 4.54 -4.45 -12.10
N CYS A 35 4.89 -5.69 -12.45
CA CYS A 35 3.98 -6.61 -13.13
C CYS A 35 2.76 -6.94 -12.26
N VAL A 36 2.95 -7.22 -10.96
CA VAL A 36 1.83 -7.48 -10.03
C VAL A 36 0.95 -6.24 -9.88
N ILE A 37 1.54 -5.06 -9.71
CA ILE A 37 0.80 -3.79 -9.67
C ILE A 37 0.00 -3.59 -10.96
N PHE A 38 0.62 -3.81 -12.12
CA PHE A 38 -0.02 -3.65 -13.42
C PHE A 38 -1.19 -4.62 -13.61
N VAL A 39 -1.00 -5.91 -13.30
CA VAL A 39 -2.06 -6.92 -13.41
C VAL A 39 -3.24 -6.58 -12.51
N VAL A 40 -2.99 -6.24 -11.24
CA VAL A 40 -4.08 -5.85 -10.33
C VAL A 40 -4.78 -4.58 -10.82
N PHE A 41 -4.03 -3.61 -11.35
CA PHE A 41 -4.60 -2.38 -11.91
C PHE A 41 -5.51 -2.66 -13.11
N VAL A 42 -5.07 -3.49 -14.05
CA VAL A 42 -5.85 -3.90 -15.24
C VAL A 42 -7.13 -4.63 -14.81
N VAL A 43 -7.03 -5.58 -13.88
CA VAL A 43 -8.19 -6.33 -13.38
C VAL A 43 -9.22 -5.39 -12.74
N VAL A 44 -8.77 -4.46 -11.87
CA VAL A 44 -9.66 -3.50 -11.21
C VAL A 44 -10.31 -2.56 -12.22
N TYR A 45 -9.55 -2.06 -13.19
CA TYR A 45 -10.06 -1.16 -14.22
C TYR A 45 -11.10 -1.84 -15.12
N ILE A 46 -10.84 -3.08 -15.56
CA ILE A 46 -11.78 -3.87 -16.35
C ILE A 46 -13.05 -4.12 -15.54
N THR A 47 -12.92 -4.56 -14.29
CA THR A 47 -14.07 -4.84 -13.41
C THR A 47 -14.92 -3.58 -13.20
N TYR A 48 -14.30 -2.43 -12.98
CA TYR A 48 -15.00 -1.15 -12.88
C TYR A 48 -15.74 -0.76 -14.16
N THR A 49 -15.08 -0.91 -15.31
CA THR A 49 -15.66 -0.55 -16.61
C THR A 49 -16.84 -1.46 -16.95
N LEU A 50 -16.73 -2.76 -16.69
CA LEU A 50 -17.84 -3.70 -16.84
C LEU A 50 -19.00 -3.33 -15.91
N PHE A 51 -18.74 -3.04 -14.64
CA PHE A 51 -19.78 -2.61 -13.70
C PHE A 51 -20.49 -1.33 -14.15
N LYS A 52 -19.76 -0.36 -14.70
CA LYS A 52 -20.34 0.89 -15.22
C LYS A 52 -21.29 0.64 -16.40
N ILE A 53 -20.96 -0.30 -17.27
CA ILE A 53 -21.75 -0.62 -18.47
C ILE A 53 -23.01 -1.40 -18.11
N TYR A 54 -22.90 -2.38 -17.20
CA TYR A 54 -23.99 -3.30 -16.89
C TYR A 54 -24.99 -2.78 -15.85
N VAL A 55 -24.60 -1.83 -15.00
CA VAL A 55 -25.47 -1.34 -13.92
C VAL A 55 -26.19 -0.07 -14.34
N THR A 56 -27.45 -0.23 -14.76
CA THR A 56 -28.35 0.88 -15.14
C THR A 56 -28.88 1.66 -13.94
N ASN A 57 -28.87 1.07 -12.74
CA ASN A 57 -29.39 1.70 -11.53
C ASN A 57 -28.27 2.38 -10.72
N MET A 58 -28.32 3.72 -10.64
CA MET A 58 -27.34 4.57 -9.94
C MET A 58 -27.02 4.13 -8.51
N ARG A 59 -28.00 3.58 -7.76
CA ARG A 59 -27.78 3.10 -6.39
C ARG A 59 -26.86 1.88 -6.36
N HIS A 60 -27.11 0.92 -7.23
CA HIS A 60 -26.30 -0.29 -7.33
C HIS A 60 -24.90 0.02 -7.85
N TYR A 61 -24.79 0.98 -8.76
CA TYR A 61 -23.50 1.48 -9.25
C TYR A 61 -22.68 2.08 -8.09
N TYR A 62 -23.30 2.94 -7.29
CA TYR A 62 -22.60 3.54 -6.14
C TYR A 62 -22.14 2.49 -5.12
N ILE A 63 -23.00 1.54 -4.76
CA ILE A 63 -22.65 0.45 -3.83
C ILE A 63 -21.48 -0.36 -4.39
N ALA A 64 -21.48 -0.68 -5.69
CA ALA A 64 -20.40 -1.40 -6.34
C ALA A 64 -19.08 -0.60 -6.29
N VAL A 65 -19.13 0.70 -6.53
CA VAL A 65 -17.96 1.59 -6.45
C VAL A 65 -17.38 1.63 -5.04
N VAL A 66 -18.22 1.79 -4.01
CA VAL A 66 -17.77 1.79 -2.60
C VAL A 66 -17.22 0.41 -2.21
N SER A 67 -17.85 -0.66 -2.68
CA SER A 67 -17.41 -2.05 -2.44
C SER A 67 -16.02 -2.31 -3.03
N MET A 68 -15.81 -1.91 -4.28
CA MET A 68 -14.52 -2.01 -4.96
C MET A 68 -13.44 -1.09 -4.37
N TYR A 69 -13.85 0.05 -3.80
CA TYR A 69 -12.92 1.01 -3.22
C TYR A 69 -12.44 0.66 -1.83
N SER A 70 -13.32 0.10 -0.99
CA SER A 70 -13.03 -0.10 0.43
C SER A 70 -13.33 -1.50 0.93
N PHE A 71 -14.47 -2.12 0.62
CA PHE A 71 -14.82 -3.40 1.23
C PHE A 71 -13.91 -4.52 0.75
N ILE A 72 -13.76 -4.68 -0.57
CA ILE A 72 -12.90 -5.71 -1.15
C ILE A 72 -11.44 -5.48 -0.72
N PRO A 73 -10.86 -4.28 -0.84
CA PRO A 73 -9.54 -4.01 -0.30
C PRO A 73 -9.39 -4.34 1.19
N SER A 74 -10.32 -3.91 2.05
CA SER A 74 -10.29 -4.21 3.48
C SER A 74 -10.23 -5.71 3.77
N VAL A 75 -11.02 -6.53 3.06
CA VAL A 75 -10.98 -7.99 3.22
C VAL A 75 -9.60 -8.55 2.89
N PHE A 76 -9.00 -8.12 1.77
CA PHE A 76 -7.65 -8.55 1.40
C PHE A 76 -6.61 -8.14 2.46
N LEU A 77 -6.68 -6.91 2.96
CA LEU A 77 -5.75 -6.40 3.98
C LEU A 77 -5.87 -7.14 5.32
N ILE A 78 -7.09 -7.48 5.75
CA ILE A 78 -7.33 -8.26 6.96
C ILE A 78 -6.76 -9.68 6.78
N VAL A 79 -7.10 -10.34 5.66
CA VAL A 79 -6.65 -11.71 5.37
C VAL A 79 -5.13 -11.77 5.28
N SER A 80 -4.49 -10.84 4.55
CA SER A 80 -3.03 -10.80 4.41
C SER A 80 -2.35 -10.52 5.76
N SER A 81 -2.85 -9.56 6.54
CA SER A 81 -2.31 -9.24 7.86
C SER A 81 -2.42 -10.42 8.83
N VAL A 82 -3.58 -11.08 8.89
CA VAL A 82 -3.78 -12.28 9.73
C VAL A 82 -2.87 -13.42 9.28
N ALA A 83 -2.77 -13.68 7.98
CA ALA A 83 -1.91 -14.73 7.43
C ALA A 83 -0.43 -14.50 7.78
N ILE A 84 0.04 -13.25 7.67
CA ILE A 84 1.40 -12.85 8.05
C ILE A 84 1.65 -13.06 9.54
N ILE A 85 0.75 -12.56 10.40
CA ILE A 85 0.88 -12.69 11.87
C ILE A 85 0.87 -14.17 12.27
N TYR A 86 -0.07 -14.96 11.75
CA TYR A 86 -0.15 -16.40 12.00
C TYR A 86 1.16 -17.11 11.63
N LYS A 87 1.75 -16.79 10.47
CA LYS A 87 3.01 -17.40 10.04
C LYS A 87 4.20 -16.97 10.90
N ILE A 88 4.20 -15.73 11.40
CA ILE A 88 5.25 -15.23 12.30
C ILE A 88 5.15 -15.90 13.68
N VAL A 89 3.94 -15.99 14.24
CA VAL A 89 3.67 -16.53 15.59
C VAL A 89 3.80 -18.05 15.63
N LYS A 90 3.26 -18.77 14.64
CA LYS A 90 3.20 -20.24 14.63
C LYS A 90 4.44 -20.91 14.05
N ARG A 91 5.56 -20.19 13.89
CA ARG A 91 6.83 -20.78 13.45
C ARG A 91 7.29 -21.82 14.48
N PRO A 92 7.33 -23.12 14.13
CA PRO A 92 7.78 -24.14 15.07
C PRO A 92 9.26 -23.90 15.40
N LYS A 93 9.63 -24.09 16.67
CA LYS A 93 11.02 -23.99 17.17
C LYS A 93 11.94 -25.10 16.61
N ILE A 94 11.39 -26.02 15.82
CA ILE A 94 12.08 -27.19 15.27
C ILE A 94 12.90 -26.71 14.06
N GLY A 95 14.17 -26.35 14.32
CA GLY A 95 15.12 -25.87 13.29
C GLY A 95 15.72 -24.48 13.52
N GLN A 96 15.84 -24.02 14.78
CA GLN A 96 16.37 -22.71 15.19
C GLN A 96 17.75 -22.30 14.64
N GLN A 97 18.50 -23.20 13.99
CA GLN A 97 19.82 -22.89 13.42
C GLN A 97 19.81 -22.54 11.92
N ILE A 98 18.84 -23.01 11.11
CA ILE A 98 18.89 -22.83 9.64
C ILE A 98 18.05 -21.64 9.16
N SER A 99 17.03 -21.20 9.92
CA SER A 99 16.09 -20.13 9.50
C SER A 99 16.09 -18.89 10.40
N ARG A 100 17.19 -18.63 11.12
CA ARG A 100 17.29 -17.52 12.09
C ARG A 100 17.33 -16.12 11.47
N ASN A 101 17.48 -16.01 10.15
CA ASN A 101 17.65 -14.72 9.49
C ASN A 101 16.45 -14.35 8.63
N LEU A 102 15.25 -14.21 9.22
CA LEU A 102 14.39 -13.15 8.69
C LEU A 102 15.15 -11.86 8.95
N SER A 103 15.59 -11.20 7.88
CA SER A 103 16.38 -9.99 8.05
C SER A 103 15.57 -9.00 8.90
N PRO A 104 16.20 -8.28 9.84
CA PRO A 104 15.51 -7.25 10.63
C PRO A 104 14.82 -6.21 9.73
N GLN A 105 15.28 -6.09 8.48
CA GLN A 105 14.65 -5.29 7.43
C GLN A 105 13.28 -5.85 6.99
N LEU A 106 13.14 -7.17 6.81
CA LEU A 106 11.86 -7.79 6.45
C LEU A 106 10.83 -7.68 7.59
N LEU A 107 11.24 -7.91 8.84
CA LEU A 107 10.35 -7.75 10.00
C LEU A 107 9.86 -6.31 10.16
N ASN A 108 10.76 -5.33 9.98
CA ASN A 108 10.36 -3.93 9.98
C ASN A 108 9.37 -3.69 8.83
N SER A 109 9.67 -4.13 7.60
CA SER A 109 8.77 -3.97 6.46
C SER A 109 7.39 -4.60 6.66
N VAL A 110 7.30 -5.72 7.37
CA VAL A 110 6.01 -6.36 7.70
C VAL A 110 5.23 -5.52 8.72
N ARG A 111 5.87 -5.06 9.80
CA ARG A 111 5.22 -4.19 10.80
C ARG A 111 4.66 -2.92 10.18
N ILE A 112 5.37 -2.37 9.21
CA ILE A 112 4.98 -1.18 8.44
C ILE A 112 3.71 -1.44 7.65
N VAL A 113 3.65 -2.55 6.93
CA VAL A 113 2.47 -2.92 6.15
C VAL A 113 1.27 -3.13 7.06
N ILE A 114 1.44 -3.84 8.18
CA ILE A 114 0.35 -4.00 9.16
C ILE A 114 -0.12 -2.64 9.70
N ALA A 115 0.79 -1.70 9.95
CA ALA A 115 0.42 -0.35 10.39
C ALA A 115 -0.35 0.44 9.33
N ILE A 116 0.08 0.36 8.06
CA ILE A 116 -0.64 0.99 6.93
C ILE A 116 -2.03 0.38 6.77
N ASP A 117 -2.13 -0.95 6.84
CA ASP A 117 -3.38 -1.69 6.74
C ASP A 117 -4.33 -1.30 7.88
N ALA A 118 -3.82 -1.18 9.11
CA ALA A 118 -4.60 -0.71 10.26
C ALA A 118 -5.10 0.74 10.09
N VAL A 119 -4.25 1.66 9.60
CA VAL A 119 -4.66 3.05 9.34
C VAL A 119 -5.75 3.10 8.27
N PHE A 120 -5.62 2.31 7.19
CA PHE A 120 -6.65 2.21 6.16
C PHE A 120 -7.99 1.70 6.74
N LEU A 121 -7.94 0.64 7.55
CA LEU A 121 -9.11 0.05 8.21
C LEU A 121 -9.77 0.99 9.23
N LEU A 122 -9.02 1.88 9.88
CA LEU A 122 -9.58 2.83 10.84
C LEU A 122 -10.17 4.07 10.19
N THR A 123 -9.64 4.48 9.03
CA THR A 123 -10.01 5.77 8.41
C THR A 123 -10.94 5.62 7.22
N THR A 124 -10.77 4.58 6.39
CA THR A 124 -11.48 4.45 5.10
C THR A 124 -12.64 3.46 5.19
N PHE A 125 -12.50 2.41 5.99
CA PHE A 125 -13.54 1.39 6.13
C PHE A 125 -14.80 1.90 6.84
N PRO A 126 -14.72 2.62 7.99
CA PRO A 126 -15.92 3.14 8.67
C PRO A 126 -16.65 4.18 7.82
N THR A 127 -15.89 5.02 7.12
CA THR A 127 -16.40 5.98 6.14
C THR A 127 -17.22 5.30 5.04
N SER A 128 -16.73 4.18 4.52
CA SER A 128 -17.40 3.44 3.46
C SER A 128 -18.67 2.71 3.93
N ILE A 129 -18.66 2.20 5.17
CA ILE A 129 -19.87 1.68 5.81
C ILE A 129 -20.90 2.80 5.97
N TYR A 130 -20.51 3.96 6.48
CA TYR A 130 -21.40 5.11 6.66
C TYR A 130 -22.07 5.53 5.34
N HIS A 131 -21.28 5.74 4.28
CA HIS A 131 -21.83 6.10 2.97
C HIS A 131 -22.78 5.03 2.42
N SER A 132 -22.46 3.75 2.60
CA SER A 132 -23.31 2.65 2.14
C SER A 132 -24.64 2.59 2.88
N VAL A 133 -24.62 2.72 4.21
CA VAL A 133 -25.83 2.71 5.05
C VAL A 133 -26.72 3.90 4.72
N VAL A 134 -26.14 5.09 4.61
CA VAL A 134 -26.91 6.31 4.31
C VAL A 134 -27.59 6.21 2.94
N ILE A 135 -26.87 5.76 1.91
CA ILE A 135 -27.41 5.67 0.54
C ILE A 135 -28.44 4.55 0.38
N VAL A 136 -28.31 3.47 1.14
CA VAL A 136 -29.22 2.33 1.06
C VAL A 136 -30.49 2.56 1.91
N HIS A 137 -30.36 3.13 3.11
CA HIS A 137 -31.43 3.16 4.10
C HIS A 137 -32.02 4.55 4.36
N ILE A 138 -31.25 5.63 4.20
CA ILE A 138 -31.63 6.95 4.72
C ILE A 138 -31.82 7.92 3.55
N ARG A 139 -33.08 8.05 3.10
CA ARG A 139 -33.50 9.15 2.20
C ARG A 139 -33.53 10.54 2.89
N LYS A 140 -33.09 10.65 4.14
CA LYS A 140 -33.04 11.95 4.85
C LYS A 140 -31.87 12.79 4.35
N GLU A 141 -32.07 14.10 4.42
CA GLU A 141 -31.02 15.08 4.21
C GLU A 141 -29.81 14.74 5.09
N ILE A 142 -28.71 14.41 4.42
CA ILE A 142 -27.45 14.13 5.09
C ILE A 142 -26.92 15.47 5.58
N SER A 143 -26.58 15.57 6.86
CA SER A 143 -25.86 16.74 7.36
C SER A 143 -24.57 16.89 6.56
N GLN A 144 -24.46 18.00 5.82
CA GLN A 144 -23.30 18.30 4.99
C GLN A 144 -21.99 18.24 5.79
N ASN A 145 -22.04 18.55 7.09
CA ASN A 145 -20.92 18.47 8.01
C ASN A 145 -20.38 17.05 8.17
N ILE A 146 -21.25 16.04 8.22
CA ILE A 146 -20.83 14.63 8.37
C ILE A 146 -20.18 14.13 7.09
N VAL A 147 -20.75 14.49 5.92
CA VAL A 147 -20.16 14.17 4.61
C VAL A 147 -18.78 14.81 4.46
N PHE A 148 -18.65 16.08 4.87
CA PHE A 148 -17.38 16.79 4.85
C PHE A 148 -16.34 16.10 5.73
N LEU A 149 -16.68 15.78 6.99
CA LEU A 149 -15.80 15.10 7.92
C LEU A 149 -15.27 13.76 7.37
N PHE A 150 -16.15 12.95 6.78
CA PHE A 150 -15.78 11.67 6.20
C PHE A 150 -14.91 11.81 4.94
N ASN A 151 -15.19 12.79 4.07
CA ASN A 151 -14.33 13.10 2.93
C ASN A 151 -12.94 13.55 3.40
N THR A 152 -12.87 14.37 4.44
CA THR A 152 -11.60 14.81 5.03
C THR A 152 -10.83 13.64 5.64
N LEU A 153 -11.49 12.70 6.31
CA LEU A 153 -10.85 11.47 6.82
C LEU A 153 -10.22 10.63 5.71
N VAL A 154 -10.89 10.49 4.56
CA VAL A 154 -10.34 9.76 3.40
C VAL A 154 -9.13 10.49 2.81
N LEU A 155 -9.16 11.82 2.75
CA LEU A 155 -8.01 12.61 2.30
C LEU A 155 -6.83 12.50 3.28
N ILE A 156 -7.10 12.55 4.58
CA ILE A 156 -6.10 12.35 5.63
C ILE A 156 -5.48 10.97 5.51
N ASN A 157 -6.26 9.91 5.22
CA ASN A 157 -5.73 8.56 5.03
C ASN A 157 -4.64 8.51 3.94
N ASN A 158 -4.84 9.21 2.81
CA ASN A 158 -3.84 9.26 1.76
C ASN A 158 -2.53 9.91 2.24
N SER A 159 -2.62 10.96 3.04
CA SER A 159 -1.46 11.62 3.67
C SER A 159 -0.80 10.74 4.73
N LEU A 160 -1.60 10.01 5.52
CA LEU A 160 -1.10 9.09 6.53
C LEU A 160 -0.38 7.90 5.91
N ASN A 161 -0.78 7.42 4.73
CA ASN A 161 -0.02 6.40 4.00
C ASN A 161 1.40 6.90 3.72
N PHE A 162 1.56 8.13 3.24
CA PHE A 162 2.88 8.74 3.01
C PHE A 162 3.70 8.91 4.30
N ILE A 163 3.07 9.41 5.38
CA ILE A 163 3.72 9.54 6.70
C ILE A 163 4.14 8.17 7.23
N ALA A 164 3.29 7.16 7.08
CA ALA A 164 3.61 5.79 7.45
C ALA A 164 4.86 5.34 6.69
N TYR A 165 4.96 5.54 5.37
CA TYR A 165 6.19 5.23 4.61
C TYR A 165 7.45 5.98 5.12
N ILE A 166 7.32 7.23 5.58
CA ILE A 166 8.43 7.99 6.18
C ILE A 166 8.88 7.37 7.52
N ILE A 167 7.95 7.08 8.42
CA ILE A 167 8.25 6.52 9.75
C ILE A 167 8.82 5.10 9.62
N ALA A 168 8.30 4.39 8.64
CA ALA A 168 8.58 3.01 8.33
C ALA A 168 9.94 2.76 7.65
N SER A 169 10.11 3.32 6.46
CA SER A 169 11.08 2.82 5.50
C SER A 169 12.37 3.62 5.57
N LYS A 170 13.43 2.99 6.09
CA LYS A 170 14.79 3.58 6.11
C LYS A 170 15.27 3.94 4.70
N THR A 171 14.96 3.10 3.71
CA THR A 171 15.30 3.35 2.30
C THR A 171 14.52 4.55 1.75
N PHE A 172 13.21 4.62 2.02
CA PHE A 172 12.38 5.76 1.63
C PHE A 172 12.89 7.06 2.24
N ARG A 173 13.19 7.07 3.55
CA ARG A 173 13.79 8.23 4.21
C ARG A 173 15.11 8.67 3.59
N ARG A 174 15.99 7.71 3.23
CA ARG A 174 17.27 8.02 2.57
C ARG A 174 17.06 8.63 1.19
N ASN A 175 16.16 8.07 0.39
CA ASN A 175 15.82 8.60 -0.93
C ASN A 175 15.16 9.98 -0.83
N LEU A 176 14.20 10.14 0.09
CA LEU A 176 13.56 11.43 0.35
C LEU A 176 14.58 12.48 0.80
N LYS A 177 15.52 12.12 1.69
CA LYS A 177 16.63 12.98 2.09
C LYS A 177 17.53 13.33 0.91
N GLN A 178 17.77 12.42 -0.04
CA GLN A 178 18.55 12.75 -1.25
C GLN A 178 17.83 13.72 -2.17
N ILE A 179 16.50 13.59 -2.32
CA ILE A 179 15.66 14.49 -3.12
C ILE A 179 15.62 15.87 -2.46
N CYS A 180 15.30 15.94 -1.17
CA CYS A 180 15.15 17.19 -0.41
C CYS A 180 16.50 17.88 -0.17
N CYS A 181 17.56 17.13 0.17
CA CYS A 181 18.87 17.69 0.46
C CYS A 181 19.80 17.79 -0.75
N ARG A 182 19.24 17.64 -1.98
CA ARG A 182 19.87 17.75 -3.30
C ARG A 182 21.37 18.09 -3.19
N LYS A 183 22.21 17.10 -2.86
CA LYS A 183 23.66 17.31 -2.91
C LYS A 183 23.95 17.44 -4.39
N LYS A 184 24.02 18.69 -4.89
CA LYS A 184 24.65 19.00 -6.17
C LYS A 184 26.03 18.35 -6.08
N LYS A 185 26.19 17.16 -6.67
CA LYS A 185 27.51 16.68 -7.07
C LYS A 185 27.93 17.62 -8.19
N ILE A 186 28.38 18.81 -7.82
CA ILE A 186 29.23 19.62 -8.68
C ILE A 186 30.40 18.71 -9.00
N GLN A 187 30.53 18.43 -10.29
CA GLN A 187 31.50 17.59 -10.94
C GLN A 187 32.91 18.14 -10.66
N ARG A 188 33.46 17.88 -9.46
CA ARG A 188 34.87 18.15 -9.08
C ARG A 188 35.86 17.21 -9.81
N GLN A 189 35.52 16.75 -11.00
CA GLN A 189 36.41 15.97 -11.87
C GLN A 189 36.97 16.77 -13.05
N SER A 190 36.51 18.02 -13.28
CA SER A 190 37.07 18.87 -14.35
C SER A 190 38.22 19.80 -13.90
N VAL A 191 38.49 19.92 -12.59
CA VAL A 191 39.55 20.84 -12.10
C VAL A 191 40.90 20.13 -11.90
N TYR A 192 40.93 18.82 -11.67
CA TYR A 192 42.19 18.07 -11.54
C TYR A 192 42.78 17.58 -12.87
N THR A 193 42.03 17.66 -13.98
CA THR A 193 42.54 17.29 -15.31
C THR A 193 43.14 18.47 -16.08
N LEU A 194 42.90 19.72 -15.68
CA LEU A 194 43.53 20.90 -16.30
C LEU A 194 44.88 21.28 -15.67
N GLN A 195 45.15 20.88 -14.43
CA GLN A 195 46.42 21.21 -13.76
C GLN A 195 47.55 20.21 -14.03
N ARG A 196 47.28 19.10 -14.74
CA ARG A 196 48.28 18.08 -15.11
C ARG A 196 48.78 18.17 -16.56
N ARG A 197 48.46 19.26 -17.27
CA ARG A 197 48.94 19.53 -18.63
C ARG A 197 50.02 20.61 -18.72
N HIS A 198 50.53 21.10 -17.57
CA HIS A 198 51.52 22.19 -17.56
C HIS A 198 52.78 21.95 -16.69
N ASN A 199 53.06 20.71 -16.31
CA ASN A 199 54.38 20.32 -15.79
C ASN A 199 54.94 19.17 -16.61
#